data_AF-A0A1J3EWF9-F1
#
_entry.id   AF-A0A1J3EWF9-F1
#
_cell.length_a   1.000
_cell.length_b   1.000
_cell.length_c   1.000
_cell.angle_alpha   90.00
_cell.angle_beta   90.00
_cell.angle_gamma   90.00
#
_symmetry.space_group_name_H-M   'P 1'
#
loop_
_entity.id
_entity.type
_entity.pdbx_description
1 polymer ?
#
loop_
_entity_poly.entity_id
_entity_poly.type
_entity_poly.pdbx_seq_one_letter_code
_entity_poly.pdbx_strand_id
1 'polypeptide(L)'
;RGRLDSVKLMVEEVKTLGRGYLDLAKWARIGHVPTFEEYMEVGLVTSGMCVLLAYSIIAMEDCDEKQTNEWFQTRPKIFQPLHAVFRLKNDIATYELEISRGEVA
;
A
#
# COMPACT_ATOMS: atom_id res chain seq x y z
N ARG A 1 -17.93 19.62 9.37
CA ARG A 1 -16.56 19.73 9.94
C ARG A 1 -15.60 19.26 8.84
N GLY A 2 -14.55 20.01 8.52
CA GLY A 2 -13.61 19.61 7.45
C GLY A 2 -12.71 18.46 7.91
N ARG A 3 -12.26 17.61 6.98
CA ARG A 3 -11.33 16.47 7.20
C ARG A 3 -10.01 16.68 6.47
N LEU A 4 -9.52 17.91 6.49
CA LEU A 4 -8.42 18.36 5.63
C LEU A 4 -7.10 17.67 5.98
N ASP A 5 -6.86 17.37 7.25
CA ASP A 5 -5.60 16.76 7.67
C ASP A 5 -5.57 15.27 7.34
N SER A 6 -6.70 14.56 7.42
CA SER A 6 -6.82 13.20 6.88
C SER A 6 -6.64 13.16 5.36
N VAL A 7 -7.14 14.17 4.63
CA VAL A 7 -6.91 14.28 3.17
C VAL A 7 -5.43 14.49 2.87
N LYS A 8 -4.73 15.36 3.59
CA LYS A 8 -3.28 15.55 3.43
C LYS A 8 -2.51 14.27 3.74
N LEU A 9 -2.88 13.58 4.81
CA LEU A 9 -2.28 12.30 5.19
C LEU A 9 -2.46 11.26 4.07
N MET A 10 -3.66 11.13 3.51
CA MET A 10 -3.94 10.25 2.38
C MET A 10 -3.06 10.59 1.16
N VAL A 11 -2.87 11.87 0.83
CA VAL A 11 -1.99 12.29 -0.26
C VAL A 11 -0.54 11.84 -0.03
N GLU A 12 -0.02 11.89 1.19
CA GLU A 12 1.33 11.40 1.50
C GLU A 12 1.45 9.87 1.38
N GLU A 13 0.42 9.13 1.77
CA GLU A 13 0.39 7.67 1.57
C GLU A 13 0.34 7.32 0.07
N VAL A 14 -0.42 8.06 -0.74
CA VAL A 14 -0.45 7.87 -2.20
C VAL A 14 0.91 8.14 -2.85
N LYS A 15 1.65 9.15 -2.39
CA LYS A 15 3.03 9.41 -2.87
C LYS A 15 3.96 8.24 -2.54
N THR A 16 3.80 7.64 -1.36
CA THR A 16 4.60 6.46 -0.94
C THR A 16 4.26 5.24 -1.79
N LEU A 17 2.97 5.00 -2.03
CA LEU A 17 2.49 3.96 -2.95
C LEU A 17 3.06 4.13 -4.36
N GLY A 18 3.02 5.36 -4.90
CA GLY A 18 3.54 5.68 -6.23
C GLY A 18 5.04 5.42 -6.38
N ARG A 19 5.84 5.67 -5.34
CA ARG A 19 7.28 5.32 -5.34
C ARG A 19 7.49 3.81 -5.40
N GLY A 20 6.74 3.03 -4.62
CA GLY A 20 6.82 1.57 -4.66
C GLY A 20 6.40 0.99 -6.02
N TYR A 21 5.34 1.53 -6.64
CA TYR A 21 4.95 1.11 -7.99
C TYR A 21 6.01 1.47 -9.04
N LEU A 22 6.72 2.59 -8.89
CA LEU A 22 7.84 2.91 -9.76
C LEU A 22 8.97 1.88 -9.64
N ASP A 23 9.23 1.35 -8.46
CA ASP A 23 10.26 0.32 -8.26
C ASP A 23 9.84 -1.03 -8.88
N LEU A 24 8.59 -1.46 -8.68
CA LEU A 24 8.04 -2.63 -9.38
C LEU A 24 8.09 -2.48 -10.91
N ALA A 25 7.74 -1.30 -11.42
CA ALA A 25 7.78 -1.02 -12.85
C ALA A 25 9.20 -1.07 -13.42
N LYS A 26 10.23 -0.65 -12.65
CA LYS A 26 11.63 -0.80 -13.06
C LYS A 26 12.00 -2.28 -13.16
N TRP A 27 11.64 -3.09 -12.17
CA TRP A 27 11.90 -4.54 -12.17
C TRP A 27 11.25 -5.22 -13.37
N ALA A 28 9.95 -5.00 -13.58
CA ALA A 28 9.21 -5.52 -14.72
C ALA A 28 9.84 -5.11 -16.06
N ARG A 29 10.21 -3.84 -16.22
CA ARG A 29 10.80 -3.31 -17.46
C ARG A 29 12.10 -4.01 -17.86
N ILE A 30 12.93 -4.40 -16.90
CA ILE A 30 14.21 -5.07 -17.17
C ILE A 30 14.12 -6.60 -17.00
N GLY A 31 12.94 -7.14 -16.70
CA GLY A 31 12.76 -8.57 -16.41
C GLY A 31 13.49 -9.05 -15.15
N HIS A 32 13.72 -8.16 -14.18
CA HIS A 32 14.37 -8.53 -12.92
C HIS A 32 13.34 -9.20 -12.00
N VAL A 33 13.66 -10.44 -11.61
CA VAL A 33 12.92 -11.19 -10.60
C VAL A 33 13.72 -11.10 -9.30
N PRO A 34 13.29 -10.27 -8.33
CA PRO A 34 13.98 -10.14 -7.04
C PRO A 34 13.85 -11.43 -6.20
N THR A 35 14.59 -11.51 -5.10
CA THR A 35 14.28 -12.50 -4.06
C THR A 35 12.93 -12.19 -3.41
N PHE A 36 12.31 -13.18 -2.76
CA PHE A 36 11.03 -12.97 -2.08
C PHE A 36 11.15 -11.91 -0.98
N GLU A 37 12.24 -11.91 -0.22
CA GLU A 37 12.49 -10.93 0.84
C GLU A 37 12.62 -9.51 0.28
N GLU A 38 13.42 -9.32 -0.76
CA GLU A 38 13.58 -8.02 -1.45
C GLU A 38 12.25 -7.54 -2.07
N TYR A 39 11.50 -8.47 -2.69
CA TYR A 39 10.17 -8.18 -3.21
C TYR A 39 9.26 -7.67 -2.11
N MET A 40 9.18 -8.37 -0.97
CA MET A 40 8.24 -8.07 0.09
C MET A 40 8.48 -6.71 0.75
N GLU A 41 9.71 -6.19 0.76
CA GLU A 41 9.98 -4.82 1.21
C GLU A 41 9.19 -3.78 0.38
N VAL A 42 9.09 -3.99 -0.94
CA VAL A 42 8.30 -3.14 -1.86
C VAL A 42 6.84 -3.58 -1.89
N GLY A 43 6.58 -4.88 -1.93
CA GLY A 43 5.26 -5.52 -2.01
C GLY A 43 4.33 -5.12 -0.87
N LEU A 44 4.86 -5.01 0.36
CA LEU A 44 4.09 -4.55 1.52
C LEU A 44 3.65 -3.09 1.38
N VAL A 45 4.50 -2.22 0.83
CA VAL A 45 4.14 -0.82 0.57
C VAL A 45 3.11 -0.73 -0.55
N THR A 46 3.34 -1.48 -1.63
CA THR A 46 2.49 -1.44 -2.83
C THR A 46 1.17 -2.18 -2.68
N SER A 47 0.97 -2.91 -1.57
CA SER A 47 -0.33 -3.49 -1.20
C SER A 47 -1.44 -2.43 -1.12
N GLY A 48 -1.08 -1.14 -0.95
CA GLY A 48 -2.03 -0.03 -0.97
C GLY A 48 -2.93 0.04 0.28
N MET A 49 -2.75 -0.85 1.25
CA MET A 49 -3.60 -0.94 2.44
C MET A 49 -3.54 0.33 3.30
N CYS A 50 -2.38 0.99 3.41
CA CYS A 50 -2.29 2.30 4.05
C CYS A 50 -3.15 3.37 3.37
N VAL A 51 -3.22 3.38 2.04
CA VAL A 51 -4.05 4.32 1.28
C VAL A 51 -5.54 4.02 1.51
N LEU A 52 -5.92 2.74 1.48
CA LEU A 52 -7.30 2.33 1.74
C LEU A 52 -7.76 2.70 3.16
N LEU A 53 -6.89 2.51 4.15
CA LEU A 53 -7.14 2.90 5.53
C LEU A 53 -7.24 4.42 5.68
N ALA A 54 -6.31 5.18 5.09
CA ALA A 54 -6.36 6.65 5.11
C ALA A 54 -7.64 7.18 4.44
N TYR A 55 -8.08 6.58 3.32
CA TYR A 55 -9.36 6.87 2.69
C TYR A 55 -10.54 6.60 3.63
N SER A 56 -10.52 5.47 4.33
CA SER A 56 -11.57 5.09 5.28
C SER A 56 -11.66 6.09 6.44
N ILE A 57 -10.52 6.56 6.96
CA ILE A 57 -10.47 7.57 8.04
C ILE A 57 -11.17 8.87 7.62
N ILE A 58 -11.02 9.32 6.37
CA ILE A 58 -11.69 10.53 5.87
C ILE A 58 -13.21 10.41 6.04
N ALA A 59 -13.78 9.23 5.77
CA ALA A 59 -15.22 8.96 5.82
C ALA A 59 -15.80 8.72 7.22
N MET A 60 -14.97 8.50 8.26
CA MET A 60 -15.42 8.17 9.61
C MET A 60 -15.83 9.39 10.45
N GLU A 61 -16.91 10.09 10.08
CA GLU A 61 -17.30 11.38 10.68
C GLU A 61 -17.45 11.38 12.21
N ASP A 62 -17.79 10.24 12.81
CA ASP A 62 -17.95 10.07 14.26
C ASP A 62 -16.62 9.97 15.03
N CYS A 63 -15.50 9.73 14.35
CA CYS A 63 -14.17 9.63 14.97
C CYS A 63 -13.46 10.99 14.99
N ASP A 64 -12.71 11.26 16.05
CA ASP A 64 -11.84 12.43 16.11
C ASP A 64 -10.72 12.33 15.06
N GLU A 65 -10.59 13.35 14.22
CA GLU A 65 -9.64 13.37 13.10
C GLU A 65 -8.19 13.28 13.60
N LYS A 66 -7.85 14.06 14.62
CA LYS A 66 -6.48 14.14 15.15
C LYS A 66 -6.08 12.82 15.78
N GLN A 67 -6.88 12.30 16.70
CA GLN A 67 -6.62 11.03 17.38
C GLN A 67 -6.47 9.88 16.38
N THR A 68 -7.34 9.83 15.37
CA THR A 68 -7.31 8.75 14.37
C THR A 68 -6.07 8.86 13.47
N ASN A 69 -5.72 10.07 13.03
CA ASN A 69 -4.52 10.31 12.24
C ASN A 69 -3.23 10.00 13.03
N GLU A 70 -3.16 10.40 14.31
CA GLU A 70 -2.03 10.08 15.20
C GLU A 70 -1.88 8.56 15.37
N TRP A 71 -2.97 7.85 15.66
CA TRP A 71 -2.97 6.39 15.74
C TRP A 71 -2.47 5.75 14.43
N PHE A 72 -2.96 6.20 13.28
CA PHE A 72 -2.52 5.70 11.98
C PHE A 72 -1.01 5.89 11.77
N GLN A 73 -0.49 7.07 12.13
CA GLN A 73 0.93 7.41 11.99
C GLN A 73 1.85 6.59 12.90
N THR A 74 1.35 6.02 14.00
CA THR A 74 2.13 5.09 14.83
C THR A 74 2.48 3.78 14.13
N ARG A 75 1.92 3.51 12.94
CA ARG A 75 2.06 2.25 12.19
C ARG A 75 1.76 1.04 13.08
N PRO A 76 0.51 0.91 13.56
CA PRO A 76 0.14 -0.14 14.49
C PRO A 76 0.43 -1.53 13.92
N LYS A 77 0.79 -2.48 14.79
CA LYS A 77 1.24 -3.83 14.40
C LYS A 77 0.27 -4.59 13.49
N ILE A 78 -1.02 -4.22 13.49
CA ILE A 78 -2.04 -4.81 12.62
C ILE A 78 -1.81 -4.52 11.12
N PHE A 79 -1.06 -3.46 10.77
CA PHE A 79 -0.81 -3.12 9.37
C PHE A 79 0.05 -4.17 8.67
N GLN A 80 1.09 -4.67 9.34
CA GLN A 80 2.00 -5.65 8.74
C GLN A 80 1.29 -6.92 8.24
N PRO A 81 0.50 -7.65 9.05
CA PRO A 81 -0.22 -8.82 8.56
C PRO A 81 -1.30 -8.45 7.53
N LEU A 82 -1.96 -7.30 7.66
CA LEU A 82 -2.95 -6.84 6.68
C LEU A 82 -2.33 -6.64 5.29
N HIS A 83 -1.17 -5.98 5.23
CA HIS A 83 -0.42 -5.75 4.01
C HIS A 83 0.04 -7.08 3.40
N ALA A 84 0.60 -7.97 4.22
CA ALA A 84 1.09 -9.27 3.77
C ALA A 84 -0.04 -10.13 3.19
N VAL A 85 -1.18 -10.21 3.89
CA VAL A 85 -2.33 -10.98 3.40
C VAL A 85 -2.86 -10.41 2.09
N PHE A 86 -3.03 -9.09 2.00
CA PHE A 86 -3.52 -8.47 0.76
C PHE A 86 -2.56 -8.71 -0.40
N ARG A 87 -1.27 -8.40 -0.22
CA ARG A 87 -0.22 -8.57 -1.22
C ARG A 87 -0.18 -10.01 -1.74
N LEU A 88 0.01 -10.98 -0.84
CA LEU A 88 0.14 -12.38 -1.23
C LEU A 88 -1.12 -12.93 -1.90
N LYS A 89 -2.31 -12.60 -1.37
CA LYS A 89 -3.56 -13.06 -1.98
C LYS A 89 -3.81 -12.42 -3.35
N ASN A 90 -3.44 -11.15 -3.52
CA ASN A 90 -3.56 -10.47 -4.80
C ASN A 90 -2.69 -11.19 -5.84
N ASP A 91 -1.39 -11.28 -5.60
CA ASP A 91 -0.42 -11.85 -6.56
C ASP A 91 -0.76 -13.31 -6.90
N ILE A 92 -1.14 -14.13 -5.91
CA ILE A 92 -1.56 -15.52 -6.19
C ILE A 92 -2.81 -15.56 -7.07
N ALA A 93 -3.79 -14.69 -6.81
CA ALA A 93 -5.03 -14.68 -7.57
C ALA A 93 -4.87 -14.08 -8.97
N THR A 94 -3.89 -13.19 -9.18
CA THR A 94 -3.66 -12.49 -10.45
C THR A 94 -2.45 -12.99 -11.23
N TYR A 95 -1.72 -13.99 -10.73
CA TYR A 95 -0.48 -14.52 -11.29
C TYR A 95 -0.46 -14.65 -12.82
N GLU A 96 -1.43 -15.36 -13.41
CA GLU A 96 -1.48 -15.59 -14.86
C GLU A 96 -1.61 -14.27 -15.65
N LEU A 97 -2.38 -13.31 -15.11
CA LEU A 97 -2.56 -12.00 -15.71
C LEU A 97 -1.30 -11.14 -15.59
N GLU A 98 -0.66 -11.15 -14.43
CA GLU A 98 0.57 -10.39 -14.14
C GLU A 98 1.70 -10.87 -15.07
N ILE A 99 1.91 -12.19 -15.18
CA ILE A 99 2.88 -12.77 -16.11
C ILE A 99 2.57 -12.40 -17.57
N SER A 100 1.29 -12.42 -17.98
CA SER A 100 0.91 -12.04 -19.35
C SER A 100 1.23 -10.58 -19.69
N ARG A 101 1.34 -9.71 -18.67
CA ARG A 101 1.68 -8.29 -18.80
C ARG A 101 3.18 -8.00 -18.65
N GLY A 102 3.98 -9.02 -18.32
CA GLY A 102 5.41 -8.86 -18.02
C GLY A 102 5.70 -8.34 -16.61
N GLU A 103 4.72 -8.41 -15.70
CA GLU A 103 4.88 -8.11 -14.28
C GLU A 103 5.49 -9.36 -13.61
N VAL A 104 6.81 -9.52 -13.74
CA VAL A 104 7.54 -10.74 -13.37
C VAL A 104 8.08 -10.76 -11.94
N ALA A 105 7.99 -9.63 -11.24
CA ALA A 105 8.50 -9.46 -9.88
C ALA A 105 7.49 -9.93 -8.84
#